data_AF-A0A2G4SN86-F1
#
_entry.id   AF-A0A2G4SN86-F1
#
_cell.length_a   1.000
_cell.length_b   1.000
_cell.length_c   1.000
_cell.angle_alpha   90.00
_cell.angle_beta   90.00
_cell.angle_gamma   90.00
#
_symmetry.space_group_name_H-M   'P 1'
#
loop_
_entity.id
_entity.type
_entity.pdbx_description
1 polymer ?
#
loop_
_entity_poly.entity_id
_entity_poly.type
_entity_poly.pdbx_seq_one_letter_code
_entity_poly.pdbx_strand_id
1 'polypeptide(L)'
;MGAMETLPEELVIIIFQYSIENVKDLLILEKVCKKFQRIANNLYLWYYLFKEMYPNWSYNIGFGYNKQPLIDWKKYLIQLSKQSRDINIEPMSFKGHQLQEPFVFDVNPMTHEGIIGLSIHTVDEYKILFFNYPSYELIREYKIQHHHQHHNLLSYQLMGMQTIRYKQQSVRLFCVVISRSAVFEEDDDDIDRLNIWQSVIIYTLHDNGHIECLANVDNLDEYQFMGRDIFFFSASDTNIQVDKWLDVLNKPHHSDNIYMLAFGPSLRLNVGYGHIIQFNLDEPIQDPLFSSSMTMTTQTNTAVLLYTVRLGVRVSCMIHFRHYSQLNHLVCTGHFDSNELNIYDWRFGVKVGSVPWANHAQPWGFESTWVVLPQADHCQDLSMYGLRLVAVGDIQQDNSFEIRLLDISHLLKVDWDPFRRDQYEQVDEQQDMPYLYSWWNHKHTEGLRRIVLDNILPYDSNASVLCVHRLDRKVEYTAYNILQTSLYLLTNTGQLIIMDIESGQFLKTIDIGSSVDINVLGLKDVVITKRFGLLKIKHQ
;
A
#
# COMPACT_ATOMS: atom_id res chain seq x y z
N MET A 1 19.39 -1.94 -53.27
CA MET A 1 18.17 -2.45 -52.62
C MET A 1 18.59 -3.58 -51.70
N GLY A 2 18.36 -3.41 -50.39
CA GLY A 2 18.65 -4.46 -49.43
C GLY A 2 17.65 -5.62 -49.59
N ALA A 3 18.10 -6.87 -49.43
CA ALA A 3 17.26 -8.05 -49.62
C ALA A 3 15.97 -8.07 -48.75
N MET A 4 15.92 -7.33 -47.65
CA MET A 4 14.72 -7.18 -46.80
C MET A 4 13.72 -6.12 -47.29
N GLU A 5 14.13 -5.19 -48.16
CA GLU A 5 13.22 -4.16 -48.69
C GLU A 5 12.18 -4.76 -49.63
N THR A 6 12.51 -5.88 -50.29
CA THR A 6 11.66 -6.60 -51.24
C THR A 6 10.73 -7.63 -50.59
N LEU A 7 10.95 -8.00 -49.32
CA LEU A 7 10.10 -8.96 -48.59
C LEU A 7 8.76 -8.33 -48.17
N PRO A 8 7.66 -9.11 -48.07
CA PRO A 8 6.44 -8.70 -47.37
C PRO A 8 6.71 -8.22 -45.94
N GLU A 9 5.93 -7.27 -45.43
CA GLU A 9 6.15 -6.70 -44.08
C GLU A 9 5.97 -7.74 -42.98
N GLU A 10 5.07 -8.69 -43.18
CA GLU A 10 4.78 -9.79 -42.26
C GLU A 10 6.02 -10.66 -42.05
N LEU A 11 6.77 -10.95 -43.12
CA LEU A 11 8.02 -11.72 -43.02
C LEU A 11 9.12 -10.91 -42.33
N VAL A 12 9.18 -9.60 -42.58
CA VAL A 12 10.15 -8.73 -41.91
C VAL A 12 9.84 -8.60 -40.42
N ILE A 13 8.56 -8.53 -40.02
CA ILE A 13 8.12 -8.56 -38.62
C ILE A 13 8.59 -9.86 -37.96
N ILE A 14 8.37 -11.01 -38.59
CA ILE A 14 8.81 -12.31 -38.06
C ILE A 14 10.34 -12.33 -37.90
N ILE A 15 11.09 -11.87 -38.91
CA ILE A 15 12.56 -11.77 -38.81
C ILE A 15 12.96 -10.90 -37.62
N PHE A 16 12.30 -9.75 -37.44
CA PHE A 16 12.56 -8.85 -36.33
C PHE A 16 12.24 -9.47 -34.96
N GLN A 17 11.17 -10.27 -34.84
CA GLN A 17 10.87 -11.00 -33.61
C GLN A 17 12.02 -11.91 -33.16
N TYR A 18 12.72 -12.55 -34.09
CA TYR A 18 13.88 -13.40 -33.78
C TYR A 18 15.20 -12.65 -33.63
N SER A 19 15.29 -11.41 -34.11
CA SER A 19 16.56 -10.67 -34.20
C SER A 19 16.70 -9.57 -33.14
N ILE A 20 15.62 -9.22 -32.45
CA ILE A 20 15.54 -8.10 -31.52
C ILE A 20 15.50 -8.66 -30.11
N GLU A 21 16.47 -8.26 -29.29
CA GLU A 21 16.59 -8.72 -27.91
C GLU A 21 16.24 -7.62 -26.91
N ASN A 22 16.32 -6.36 -27.33
CA ASN A 22 16.11 -5.24 -26.42
C ASN A 22 15.56 -3.98 -27.11
N VAL A 23 15.16 -3.00 -26.30
CA VAL A 23 14.58 -1.72 -26.76
C VAL A 23 15.50 -0.95 -27.71
N LYS A 24 16.84 -1.03 -27.55
CA LYS A 24 17.78 -0.29 -28.41
C LYS A 24 17.74 -0.82 -29.84
N ASP A 25 17.56 -2.12 -30.04
CA ASP A 25 17.55 -2.74 -31.37
C ASP A 25 16.38 -2.21 -32.20
N LEU A 26 15.18 -2.11 -31.61
CA LEU A 26 14.00 -1.49 -32.25
C LEU A 26 14.22 -0.03 -32.60
N LEU A 27 14.83 0.74 -31.69
CA LEU A 27 15.13 2.16 -31.92
C LEU A 27 16.19 2.37 -33.01
N ILE A 28 17.13 1.43 -33.18
CA ILE A 28 18.11 1.44 -34.26
C ILE A 28 17.43 1.14 -35.59
N LEU A 29 16.57 0.10 -35.64
CA LEU A 29 15.82 -0.26 -36.84
C LEU A 29 14.95 0.89 -37.35
N GLU A 30 14.38 1.69 -36.45
CA GLU A 30 13.59 2.88 -36.79
C GLU A 30 14.37 3.88 -37.65
N LYS A 31 15.71 3.92 -37.52
CA LYS A 31 16.59 4.86 -38.21
C LYS A 31 17.15 4.34 -39.54
N VAL A 32 16.91 3.08 -39.90
CA VAL A 32 17.53 2.43 -41.07
C VAL A 32 16.90 2.90 -42.39
N CYS A 33 15.58 2.74 -42.54
CA CYS A 33 14.84 3.19 -43.73
C CYS A 33 13.36 3.39 -43.40
N LYS A 34 12.59 4.05 -44.29
CA LYS A 34 11.15 4.34 -44.07
C LYS A 34 10.31 3.08 -43.82
N LYS A 35 10.63 1.98 -44.50
CA LYS A 35 9.94 0.69 -44.31
C LYS A 35 10.19 0.14 -42.90
N PHE A 36 11.45 0.15 -42.46
CA PHE A 36 11.81 -0.33 -41.11
C PHE A 36 11.26 0.60 -40.04
N GLN A 37 11.23 1.92 -40.27
CA GLN A 37 10.55 2.86 -39.39
C GLN A 37 9.07 2.53 -39.22
N ARG A 38 8.35 2.21 -40.30
CA ARG A 38 6.94 1.81 -40.21
C ARG A 38 6.77 0.51 -39.43
N ILE A 39 7.60 -0.49 -39.70
CA ILE A 39 7.55 -1.80 -39.03
C ILE A 39 7.95 -1.71 -37.56
N ALA A 40 9.00 -0.95 -37.23
CA ALA A 40 9.46 -0.72 -35.86
C ALA A 40 8.44 0.07 -35.02
N ASN A 41 7.50 0.77 -35.66
CA ASN A 41 6.36 1.40 -34.98
C ASN A 41 5.14 0.48 -34.84
N ASN A 42 5.25 -0.81 -35.21
CA ASN A 42 4.23 -1.81 -34.96
C ASN A 42 4.17 -2.15 -33.46
N LEU A 43 3.03 -1.85 -32.82
CA LEU A 43 2.80 -2.10 -31.39
C LEU A 43 2.95 -3.57 -30.98
N TYR A 44 2.63 -4.51 -31.87
CA TYR A 44 2.76 -5.94 -31.58
C TYR A 44 4.23 -6.35 -31.41
N LEU A 45 5.15 -5.72 -32.14
CA LEU A 45 6.57 -5.98 -32.01
C LEU A 45 7.12 -5.52 -30.66
N TRP A 46 6.64 -4.36 -30.16
CA TRP A 46 6.95 -3.87 -28.81
C TRP A 46 6.33 -4.76 -27.72
N TYR A 47 5.08 -5.20 -27.88
CA TYR A 47 4.48 -6.16 -26.95
C TYR A 47 5.22 -7.50 -26.93
N TYR A 48 5.60 -8.01 -28.10
CA TYR A 48 6.39 -9.24 -28.20
C TYR A 48 7.71 -9.09 -27.46
N LEU A 49 8.43 -7.98 -27.68
CA LEU A 49 9.65 -7.68 -26.93
C LEU A 49 9.40 -7.62 -25.42
N PHE A 50 8.29 -7.02 -24.96
CA PHE A 50 7.93 -7.01 -23.54
C PHE A 50 7.76 -8.43 -22.99
N LYS A 51 7.08 -9.33 -23.72
CA LYS A 51 6.93 -10.73 -23.30
C LYS A 51 8.25 -11.47 -23.17
N GLU A 52 9.15 -11.25 -24.13
CA GLU A 52 10.47 -11.90 -24.13
C GLU A 52 11.36 -11.36 -23.00
N MET A 53 11.35 -10.04 -22.79
CA MET A 53 12.14 -9.41 -21.72
C MET A 53 11.58 -9.68 -20.32
N TYR A 54 10.26 -9.80 -20.21
CA TYR A 54 9.54 -9.84 -18.93
C TYR A 54 8.44 -10.95 -18.93
N PRO A 55 8.81 -12.24 -18.99
CA PRO A 55 7.87 -13.37 -19.06
C PRO A 55 6.93 -13.50 -17.84
N ASN A 56 7.41 -13.26 -16.62
CA ASN A 56 6.63 -13.33 -15.38
C ASN A 56 5.68 -12.13 -15.27
N TRP A 57 6.15 -10.93 -15.61
CA TRP A 57 5.31 -9.74 -15.59
C TRP A 57 4.24 -9.78 -16.70
N SER A 58 4.60 -10.25 -17.89
CA SER A 58 3.66 -10.41 -19.00
C SER A 58 2.66 -11.55 -18.84
N TYR A 59 2.80 -12.38 -17.79
CA TYR A 59 1.87 -13.47 -17.48
C TYR A 59 0.43 -12.94 -17.38
N ASN A 60 -0.45 -13.54 -18.18
CA ASN A 60 -1.86 -13.17 -18.34
C ASN A 60 -2.16 -11.77 -18.91
N ILE A 61 -1.16 -11.01 -19.36
CA ILE A 61 -1.39 -9.72 -20.02
C ILE A 61 -1.51 -9.94 -21.54
N GLY A 62 -2.74 -9.84 -22.04
CA GLY A 62 -3.06 -10.01 -23.45
C GLY A 62 -2.72 -8.79 -24.32
N PHE A 63 -2.49 -9.02 -25.61
CA PHE A 63 -2.41 -7.94 -26.59
C PHE A 63 -3.81 -7.58 -27.10
N GLY A 64 -4.27 -6.36 -26.83
CA GLY A 64 -5.54 -5.86 -27.34
C GLY A 64 -5.45 -5.45 -28.81
N TYR A 65 -6.01 -6.25 -29.73
CA TYR A 65 -6.06 -5.92 -31.17
C TYR A 65 -7.17 -4.92 -31.55
N ASN A 66 -8.15 -4.67 -30.67
CA ASN A 66 -9.37 -3.94 -31.05
C ASN A 66 -9.29 -2.42 -30.80
N LYS A 67 -9.03 -1.70 -31.90
CA LYS A 67 -9.19 -0.26 -32.19
C LYS A 67 -8.51 0.80 -31.30
N GLN A 68 -8.14 0.52 -30.06
CA GLN A 68 -7.12 1.27 -29.32
C GLN A 68 -6.36 0.31 -28.41
N PRO A 69 -5.02 0.21 -28.52
CA PRO A 69 -4.24 -0.61 -27.60
C PRO A 69 -4.44 -0.06 -26.18
N LEU A 70 -4.78 -0.95 -25.24
CA LEU A 70 -4.86 -0.63 -23.80
C LEU A 70 -3.59 0.07 -23.30
N ILE A 71 -2.46 -0.32 -23.89
CA ILE A 71 -1.11 0.04 -23.47
C ILE A 71 -0.34 0.49 -24.71
N ASP A 72 0.24 1.69 -24.66
CA ASP A 72 1.29 2.09 -25.61
C ASP A 72 2.58 1.36 -25.23
N TRP A 73 2.75 0.15 -25.78
CA TRP A 73 3.88 -0.73 -25.48
C TRP A 73 5.23 -0.11 -25.81
N LYS A 74 5.30 0.77 -26.83
CA LYS A 74 6.54 1.49 -27.19
C LYS A 74 6.90 2.45 -26.07
N LYS A 75 5.97 3.34 -25.69
CA LYS A 75 6.19 4.33 -24.62
C LYS A 75 6.51 3.63 -23.29
N TYR A 76 5.78 2.57 -22.98
CA TYR A 76 5.93 1.80 -21.75
C TYR A 76 7.31 1.13 -21.63
N LEU A 77 7.74 0.37 -22.65
CA LEU A 77 9.06 -0.27 -22.63
C LEU A 77 10.22 0.71 -22.63
N ILE A 78 10.08 1.84 -23.34
CA ILE A 78 11.09 2.90 -23.28
C ILE A 78 11.22 3.42 -21.84
N GLN A 79 10.10 3.65 -21.14
CA GLN A 79 10.10 4.09 -19.75
C GLN A 79 10.76 3.05 -18.81
N LEU A 80 10.39 1.77 -18.91
CA LEU A 80 11.02 0.69 -18.14
C LEU A 80 12.54 0.59 -18.40
N SER A 81 12.95 0.70 -19.66
CA SER A 81 14.36 0.60 -20.04
C SER A 81 15.21 1.76 -19.52
N LYS A 82 14.59 2.92 -19.25
CA LYS A 82 15.24 4.08 -18.62
C LYS A 82 15.40 3.89 -17.12
N GLN A 83 14.38 3.32 -16.47
CA GLN A 83 14.45 3.02 -15.04
C GLN A 83 15.63 2.14 -14.66
N SER A 84 15.97 1.19 -15.54
CA SER A 84 17.06 0.25 -15.34
C SER A 84 18.45 0.78 -15.72
N ARG A 85 18.58 1.90 -16.45
CA ARG A 85 19.85 2.23 -17.14
C ARG A 85 20.59 3.48 -16.69
N ASP A 86 19.98 4.44 -16.01
CA ASP A 86 20.72 5.57 -15.41
C ASP A 86 19.99 6.09 -14.17
N ILE A 87 20.49 5.67 -13.01
CA ILE A 87 19.91 6.00 -11.71
C ILE A 87 20.77 7.10 -11.09
N ASN A 88 20.21 8.31 -11.04
CA ASN A 88 20.81 9.46 -10.38
C ASN A 88 20.06 9.79 -9.10
N ILE A 89 20.81 10.18 -8.08
CA ILE A 89 20.28 10.60 -6.80
C ILE A 89 20.35 12.11 -6.74
N GLU A 90 19.19 12.75 -6.59
CA GLU A 90 19.11 14.19 -6.36
C GLU A 90 18.77 14.46 -4.90
N PRO A 91 19.63 15.18 -4.16
CA PRO A 91 19.30 15.61 -2.82
C PRO A 91 18.20 16.66 -2.87
N MET A 92 17.16 16.45 -2.08
CA MET A 92 16.14 17.45 -1.79
C MET A 92 16.46 18.05 -0.42
N SER A 93 16.97 19.28 -0.43
CA SER A 93 17.36 19.98 0.79
C SER A 93 16.13 20.58 1.46
N PHE A 94 15.76 20.02 2.60
CA PHE A 94 14.93 20.68 3.60
C PHE A 94 15.88 21.23 4.65
N LYS A 95 15.83 22.53 4.93
CA LYS A 95 16.82 23.21 5.78
C LYS A 95 16.92 22.54 7.16
N GLY A 96 17.95 21.75 7.43
CA GLY A 96 18.58 21.57 8.75
C GLY A 96 17.83 20.86 9.88
N HIS A 97 16.74 20.12 9.63
CA HIS A 97 15.99 19.44 10.69
C HIS A 97 16.06 17.91 10.58
N GLN A 98 15.96 17.22 11.72
CA GLN A 98 15.89 15.77 11.76
C GLN A 98 14.48 15.30 11.35
N LEU A 99 14.38 14.54 10.26
CA LEU A 99 13.12 13.90 9.83
C LEU A 99 12.81 12.71 10.75
N GLN A 100 11.52 12.57 11.07
CA GLN A 100 10.99 11.44 11.82
C GLN A 100 10.04 10.63 10.94
N GLU A 101 10.06 9.31 11.11
CA GLU A 101 9.10 8.41 10.48
C GLU A 101 7.71 8.46 11.14
N PRO A 102 6.66 8.16 10.35
CA PRO A 102 6.70 7.77 8.93
C PRO A 102 6.62 8.97 7.96
N PHE A 103 7.08 8.75 6.73
CA PHE A 103 6.83 9.63 5.59
C PHE A 103 5.43 9.33 5.05
N VAL A 104 4.54 10.33 4.98
CA VAL A 104 3.12 10.09 4.64
C VAL A 104 2.74 10.86 3.39
N PHE A 105 1.96 10.25 2.51
CA PHE A 105 1.57 10.88 1.26
C PHE A 105 0.19 10.43 0.77
N ASP A 106 -0.43 11.35 0.05
CA ASP A 106 -1.68 11.18 -0.68
C ASP A 106 -1.43 11.69 -2.10
N VAL A 107 -0.80 10.84 -2.90
CA VAL A 107 -0.47 11.13 -4.30
C VAL A 107 -1.30 10.21 -5.17
N ASN A 108 -2.09 10.79 -6.06
CA ASN A 108 -2.91 10.04 -6.99
C ASN A 108 -1.99 9.31 -7.99
N PRO A 109 -2.05 7.96 -8.08
CA PRO A 109 -1.18 7.19 -8.96
C PRO A 109 -1.43 7.44 -10.46
N MET A 110 -2.56 8.04 -10.81
CA MET A 110 -2.99 8.29 -12.19
C MET A 110 -2.58 9.69 -12.66
N THR A 111 -2.77 10.71 -11.82
CA THR A 111 -2.39 12.09 -12.17
C THR A 111 -0.95 12.41 -11.77
N HIS A 112 -0.37 11.63 -10.83
CA HIS A 112 0.91 11.91 -10.20
C HIS A 112 0.96 13.28 -9.52
N GLU A 113 -0.16 13.70 -8.96
CA GLU A 113 -0.29 14.94 -8.20
C GLU A 113 -0.89 14.63 -6.83
N GLY A 114 -0.55 15.43 -5.83
CA GLY A 114 -1.06 15.24 -4.48
C GLY A 114 -0.25 15.98 -3.42
N ILE A 115 -0.29 15.47 -2.20
CA ILE A 115 0.39 16.07 -1.05
C ILE A 115 1.33 15.07 -0.38
N ILE A 116 2.44 15.60 0.13
CA ILE A 116 3.42 14.90 0.98
C ILE A 116 3.42 15.57 2.35
N GLY A 117 3.37 14.77 3.41
CA GLY A 117 3.50 15.18 4.80
C GLY A 117 4.81 14.65 5.40
N LEU A 118 5.55 15.52 6.07
CA LEU A 118 6.82 15.20 6.74
C LEU A 118 6.76 15.62 8.20
N SER A 119 7.09 14.71 9.09
CA SER A 119 7.28 15.03 10.50
C SER A 119 8.74 15.37 10.81
N ILE A 120 8.92 16.43 11.58
CA ILE A 120 10.20 16.93 12.06
C ILE A 120 10.14 16.99 13.58
N HIS A 121 11.12 16.40 14.24
CA HIS A 121 11.23 16.45 15.69
C HIS A 121 12.54 17.12 16.12
N THR A 122 12.42 18.07 17.04
CA THR A 122 13.53 18.70 17.76
C THR A 122 13.34 18.49 19.25
N VAL A 123 14.33 18.85 20.08
CA VAL A 123 14.23 18.68 21.54
C VAL A 123 13.01 19.40 22.13
N ASP A 124 12.60 20.53 21.54
CA ASP A 124 11.57 21.41 22.10
C ASP A 124 10.31 21.52 21.25
N GLU A 125 10.33 21.04 20.00
CA GLU A 125 9.26 21.29 19.02
C GLU A 125 9.08 20.08 18.09
N TYR A 126 7.82 19.67 17.93
CA TYR A 126 7.39 18.77 16.87
C TYR A 126 6.69 19.58 15.78
N LYS A 127 7.07 19.34 14.52
CA LYS A 127 6.48 20.02 13.37
C LYS A 127 6.05 19.02 12.32
N ILE A 128 4.97 19.36 11.62
CA ILE A 128 4.54 18.67 10.42
C ILE A 128 4.59 19.66 9.27
N LEU A 129 5.26 19.28 8.18
CA LEU A 129 5.36 20.06 6.96
C LEU A 129 4.56 19.39 5.85
N PHE A 130 3.71 20.15 5.17
CA PHE A 130 2.93 19.67 4.04
C PHE A 130 3.40 20.32 2.74
N PHE A 131 3.62 19.52 1.70
CA PHE A 131 4.13 19.95 0.41
C PHE A 131 3.23 19.47 -0.72
N ASN A 132 3.07 20.30 -1.75
CA ASN A 132 2.47 19.88 -3.01
C ASN A 132 3.44 18.94 -3.75
N TYR A 133 2.93 17.91 -4.42
CA TYR A 133 3.68 17.05 -5.33
C TYR A 133 3.10 17.20 -6.75
N PRO A 134 3.94 17.33 -7.80
CA PRO A 134 5.40 17.18 -7.82
C PRO A 134 6.20 18.47 -7.64
N SER A 135 5.57 19.61 -7.33
CA SER A 135 6.28 20.90 -7.21
C SER A 135 7.18 21.01 -5.98
N TYR A 136 6.90 20.23 -4.93
CA TYR A 136 7.51 20.30 -3.61
C TYR A 136 7.40 21.68 -2.95
N GLU A 137 6.38 22.47 -3.31
CA GLU A 137 6.08 23.74 -2.69
C GLU A 137 5.45 23.53 -1.30
N LEU A 138 5.97 24.23 -0.29
CA LEU A 138 5.44 24.16 1.07
C LEU A 138 4.04 24.81 1.12
N ILE A 139 3.06 24.02 1.55
CA ILE A 139 1.67 24.44 1.76
C ILE A 139 1.51 24.96 3.18
N ARG A 140 2.00 24.19 4.17
CA ARG A 140 1.77 24.47 5.59
C ARG A 140 2.87 23.91 6.48
N GLU A 141 3.24 24.69 7.49
CA GLU A 141 3.96 24.24 8.69
C GLU A 141 2.98 24.18 9.87
N TYR A 142 2.84 23.00 10.47
CA TYR A 142 2.00 22.75 11.63
C TYR A 142 2.88 22.46 12.84
N LYS A 143 2.88 23.35 13.82
CA LYS A 143 3.78 23.30 14.98
C LYS A 143 3.02 22.80 16.20
N ILE A 144 3.44 21.68 16.75
CA ILE A 144 2.90 21.11 17.99
C ILE A 144 3.86 21.45 19.12
N GLN A 145 3.38 22.23 20.08
CA GLN A 145 4.16 22.60 21.27
C GLN A 145 4.00 21.52 22.33
N HIS A 146 5.10 21.00 22.87
CA HIS A 146 5.03 20.05 23.97
C HIS A 146 4.47 20.75 25.23
N HIS A 147 3.26 20.38 25.65
CA HIS A 147 2.63 20.93 26.87
C HIS A 147 2.90 20.10 28.13
N HIS A 148 3.69 19.02 28.06
CA HIS A 148 3.89 18.11 29.18
C HIS A 148 5.35 17.95 29.60
N GLN A 149 5.58 18.05 30.91
CA GLN A 149 6.86 17.86 31.62
C GLN A 149 7.42 16.42 31.55
N HIS A 150 6.82 15.54 30.74
CA HIS A 150 7.24 14.14 30.54
C HIS A 150 7.84 13.96 29.14
N HIS A 151 8.96 14.65 28.89
CA HIS A 151 9.64 14.70 27.59
C HIS A 151 10.19 13.36 27.07
N ASN A 152 10.19 12.28 27.87
CA ASN A 152 10.93 11.06 27.56
C ASN A 152 10.07 9.83 27.23
N LEU A 153 8.74 9.89 27.32
CA LEU A 153 7.88 8.69 27.17
C LEU A 153 6.90 8.73 26.00
N LEU A 154 6.59 9.91 25.46
CA LEU A 154 5.61 10.08 24.39
C LEU A 154 6.28 10.46 23.08
N SER A 155 5.81 9.88 21.98
CA SER A 155 6.23 10.23 20.63
C SER A 155 5.02 10.58 19.78
N TYR A 156 5.20 11.52 18.85
CA TYR A 156 4.19 11.98 17.91
C TYR A 156 4.55 11.47 16.51
N GLN A 157 3.60 10.85 15.83
CA GLN A 157 3.79 10.32 14.49
C GLN A 157 2.66 10.80 13.59
N LEU A 158 2.99 11.44 12.46
CA LEU A 158 2.01 11.65 11.39
C LEU A 158 1.67 10.27 10.84
N MET A 159 0.39 9.93 10.71
CA MET A 159 -0.04 8.62 10.23
C MET A 159 -1.20 8.78 9.28
N GLY A 160 -1.12 8.12 8.13
CA GLY A 160 -2.11 8.16 7.05
C GLY A 160 -2.42 9.55 6.51
N MET A 161 -2.58 9.62 5.20
CA MET A 161 -3.12 10.81 4.54
C MET A 161 -3.91 10.33 3.34
N GLN A 162 -5.13 10.83 3.21
CA GLN A 162 -6.03 10.37 2.16
C GLN A 162 -7.06 11.44 1.81
N THR A 163 -7.26 11.65 0.52
CA THR A 163 -8.39 12.41 0.00
C THR A 163 -9.59 11.47 -0.17
N ILE A 164 -10.70 11.78 0.50
CA ILE A 164 -11.98 11.07 0.37
C ILE A 164 -13.05 11.98 -0.24
N ARG A 165 -14.13 11.38 -0.75
CA ARG A 165 -15.33 12.12 -1.16
C ARG A 165 -16.33 12.18 -0.01
N TYR A 166 -16.81 13.39 0.29
CA TYR A 166 -17.81 13.68 1.29
C TYR A 166 -18.77 14.76 0.78
N LYS A 167 -20.08 14.52 0.79
CA LYS A 167 -21.10 15.48 0.30
C LYS A 167 -20.74 16.15 -1.05
N GLN A 168 -20.24 15.36 -2.01
CA GLN A 168 -19.75 15.81 -3.33
C GLN A 168 -18.48 16.68 -3.34
N GLN A 169 -17.86 16.89 -2.18
CA GLN A 169 -16.59 17.59 -2.03
C GLN A 169 -15.46 16.59 -1.77
N SER A 170 -14.24 16.98 -2.15
CA SER A 170 -13.03 16.25 -1.77
C SER A 170 -12.49 16.83 -0.47
N VAL A 171 -12.29 15.96 0.52
CA VAL A 171 -11.74 16.32 1.83
C VAL A 171 -10.49 15.49 2.06
N ARG A 172 -9.40 16.15 2.46
CA ARG A 172 -8.14 15.48 2.74
C ARG A 172 -7.95 15.33 4.23
N LEU A 173 -7.82 14.08 4.67
CA LEU A 173 -7.70 13.72 6.08
C LEU A 173 -6.30 13.20 6.38
N PHE A 174 -5.83 13.46 7.59
CA PHE A 174 -4.60 12.88 8.13
C PHE A 174 -4.73 12.70 9.65
N CYS A 175 -3.88 11.85 10.24
CA CYS A 175 -3.85 11.66 11.68
C CYS A 175 -2.50 12.04 12.30
N VAL A 176 -2.56 12.48 13.55
CA VAL A 176 -1.40 12.51 14.45
C VAL A 176 -1.62 11.47 15.53
N VAL A 177 -0.73 10.49 15.59
CA VAL A 177 -0.75 9.42 16.59
C VAL A 177 0.17 9.82 17.74
N ILE A 178 -0.35 9.74 18.95
CA ILE A 178 0.43 9.84 20.18
C ILE A 178 0.69 8.41 20.63
N SER A 179 1.97 8.07 20.76
CA SER A 179 2.38 6.72 21.15
C SER A 179 3.34 6.74 22.33
N ARG A 180 3.35 5.64 23.07
CA ARG A 180 4.34 5.37 24.11
C ARG A 180 5.31 4.29 23.63
N SER A 181 6.58 4.46 23.97
CA SER A 181 7.57 3.39 23.79
C SER A 181 7.22 2.23 24.71
N ALA A 182 7.07 1.02 24.16
CA ALA A 182 7.01 -0.20 24.97
C ALA A 182 8.43 -0.52 25.46
N VAL A 183 8.92 0.19 26.47
CA VAL A 183 10.19 -0.15 27.12
C VAL A 183 9.96 -1.43 27.92
N PHE A 184 10.57 -2.54 27.49
CA PHE A 184 10.78 -3.68 28.37
C PHE A 184 11.96 -3.33 29.29
N GLU A 185 11.84 -3.60 30.59
CA GLU A 185 12.87 -3.27 31.60
C GLU A 185 14.16 -4.12 31.48
N GLU A 186 14.44 -4.72 30.32
CA GLU A 186 15.64 -5.53 30.09
C GLU A 186 16.56 -4.83 29.07
N ASP A 187 17.82 -4.66 29.48
CA ASP A 187 18.92 -3.85 28.92
C ASP A 187 19.38 -4.22 27.50
N ASP A 188 18.50 -4.22 26.50
CA ASP A 188 18.90 -4.29 25.08
C ASP A 188 18.59 -2.98 24.35
N ASP A 189 19.62 -2.15 24.17
CA ASP A 189 19.62 -0.88 23.45
C ASP A 189 19.23 -1.00 21.95
N ASP A 190 18.97 -2.22 21.46
CA ASP A 190 18.76 -2.55 20.04
C ASP A 190 17.37 -3.14 19.72
N ILE A 191 16.43 -3.18 20.67
CA ILE A 191 15.06 -3.64 20.34
C ILE A 191 14.33 -2.54 19.56
N ASP A 192 13.97 -2.83 18.31
CA ASP A 192 13.08 -2.03 17.46
C ASP A 192 11.96 -1.40 18.30
N ARG A 193 11.92 -0.08 18.36
CA ARG A 193 11.00 0.66 19.23
C ARG A 193 9.56 0.37 18.83
N LEU A 194 8.93 -0.59 19.52
CA LEU A 194 7.52 -0.89 19.32
C LEU A 194 6.68 0.17 20.03
N ASN A 195 6.03 1.01 19.22
CA ASN A 195 5.19 2.10 19.71
C ASN A 195 3.75 1.62 19.89
N ILE A 196 3.25 1.66 21.14
CA ILE A 196 1.84 1.42 21.44
C ILE A 196 1.09 2.73 21.26
N TRP A 197 0.04 2.72 20.44
CA TRP A 197 -0.80 3.89 20.22
C TRP A 197 -1.61 4.17 21.48
N GLN A 198 -1.51 5.39 22.00
CA GLN A 198 -2.32 5.87 23.11
C GLN A 198 -3.56 6.59 22.60
N SER A 199 -3.34 7.51 21.66
CA SER A 199 -4.42 8.24 21.01
C SER A 199 -4.13 8.55 19.56
N VAL A 200 -5.20 8.80 18.81
CA VAL A 200 -5.17 9.21 17.41
C VAL A 200 -6.03 10.45 17.26
N ILE A 201 -5.40 11.56 16.85
CA ILE A 201 -6.11 12.81 16.57
C ILE A 201 -6.27 12.94 15.06
N ILE A 202 -7.49 13.20 14.62
CA ILE A 202 -7.89 13.23 13.21
C ILE A 202 -8.07 14.68 12.78
N TYR A 203 -7.49 15.03 11.63
CA TYR A 203 -7.50 16.38 11.08
C TYR A 203 -7.96 16.39 9.63
N THR A 204 -8.47 17.54 9.19
CA THR A 204 -8.60 17.89 7.77
C THR A 204 -7.50 18.88 7.37
N LEU A 205 -6.97 18.72 6.15
CA LEU A 205 -6.05 19.65 5.50
C LEU A 205 -6.72 20.25 4.26
N HIS A 206 -7.04 21.54 4.32
CA HIS A 206 -7.60 22.27 3.19
C HIS A 206 -6.51 22.69 2.19
N ASP A 207 -6.88 22.92 0.94
CA ASP A 207 -5.93 23.28 -0.13
C ASP A 207 -5.22 24.63 0.12
N ASN A 208 -5.79 25.50 0.95
CA ASN A 208 -5.15 26.74 1.40
C ASN A 208 -4.17 26.54 2.59
N GLY A 209 -3.95 25.30 3.01
CA GLY A 209 -3.11 24.94 4.16
C GLY A 209 -3.76 25.13 5.53
N HIS A 210 -5.06 25.47 5.59
CA HIS A 210 -5.79 25.46 6.85
C HIS A 210 -5.91 24.03 7.37
N ILE A 211 -5.73 23.85 8.68
CA ILE A 211 -5.84 22.58 9.38
C ILE A 211 -6.90 22.74 10.46
N GLU A 212 -7.82 21.80 10.52
CA GLU A 212 -8.91 21.76 11.48
C GLU A 212 -8.95 20.38 12.14
N CYS A 213 -9.08 20.37 13.47
CA CYS A 213 -9.15 19.15 14.27
C CYS A 213 -10.59 18.65 14.29
N LEU A 214 -10.78 17.40 13.90
CA LEU A 214 -12.10 16.81 13.71
C LEU A 214 -12.49 15.91 14.86
N ALA A 215 -11.54 15.10 15.33
CA ALA A 215 -11.82 14.12 16.38
C ALA A 215 -10.55 13.70 17.12
N ASN A 216 -10.74 13.16 18.33
CA ASN A 216 -9.69 12.55 19.11
C ASN A 216 -10.12 11.13 19.51
N VAL A 217 -9.27 10.14 19.32
CA VAL A 217 -9.55 8.75 19.72
C VAL A 217 -8.58 8.40 20.83
N ASP A 218 -9.04 8.38 22.07
CA ASP A 218 -8.22 8.06 23.24
C ASP A 218 -8.33 6.57 23.64
N ASN A 219 -7.48 6.16 24.60
CA ASN A 219 -7.47 4.85 25.25
C ASN A 219 -7.22 3.66 24.28
N LEU A 220 -6.48 3.89 23.20
CA LEU A 220 -6.07 2.79 22.31
C LEU A 220 -5.02 1.88 22.96
N ASP A 221 -4.35 2.36 24.01
CA ASP A 221 -3.33 1.60 24.72
C ASP A 221 -3.90 0.52 25.63
N GLU A 222 -5.19 0.60 26.00
CA GLU A 222 -5.94 -0.48 26.66
C GLU A 222 -5.93 -1.77 25.82
N TYR A 223 -5.89 -1.64 24.50
CA TYR A 223 -5.80 -2.75 23.55
C TYR A 223 -4.37 -3.19 23.27
N GLN A 224 -3.37 -2.48 23.82
CA GLN A 224 -1.96 -2.65 23.48
C GLN A 224 -1.74 -2.64 21.96
N PHE A 225 -2.48 -1.76 21.29
CA PHE A 225 -2.54 -1.70 19.85
C PHE A 225 -1.26 -1.07 19.29
N MET A 226 -0.56 -1.84 18.45
CA MET A 226 0.60 -1.38 17.70
C MET A 226 0.14 -1.10 16.27
N GLY A 227 -0.55 0.03 16.09
CA GLY A 227 -1.11 0.38 14.79
C GLY A 227 -0.01 0.50 13.73
N ARG A 228 -0.34 0.04 12.52
CA ARG A 228 0.56 0.00 11.36
C ARG A 228 0.23 1.10 10.36
N ASP A 229 -1.05 1.25 10.03
CA ASP A 229 -1.53 2.27 9.10
C ASP A 229 -3.03 2.53 9.35
N ILE A 230 -3.58 3.52 8.65
CA ILE A 230 -4.98 3.90 8.68
C ILE A 230 -5.56 4.04 7.27
N PHE A 231 -6.87 3.83 7.16
CA PHE A 231 -7.62 4.01 5.92
C PHE A 231 -8.94 4.74 6.20
N PHE A 232 -9.18 5.84 5.51
CA PHE A 232 -10.40 6.63 5.64
C PHE A 232 -11.41 6.28 4.55
N PHE A 233 -12.69 6.31 4.90
CA PHE A 233 -13.79 6.12 3.97
C PHE A 233 -15.07 6.79 4.45
N SER A 234 -15.98 7.10 3.54
CA SER A 234 -17.27 7.73 3.86
C SER A 234 -18.43 6.77 3.66
N ALA A 235 -19.60 7.09 4.23
CA ALA A 235 -20.83 6.34 3.97
C ALA A 235 -21.15 6.22 2.47
N SER A 236 -20.74 7.21 1.67
CA SER A 236 -20.93 7.23 0.22
C SER A 236 -19.95 6.35 -0.57
N ASP A 237 -19.01 5.65 0.07
CA ASP A 237 -18.12 4.73 -0.62
C ASP A 237 -18.87 3.47 -1.10
N THR A 238 -19.14 3.44 -2.40
CA THR A 238 -19.92 2.38 -3.05
C THR A 238 -19.21 1.03 -3.02
N ASN A 239 -17.88 1.00 -2.91
CA ASN A 239 -17.14 -0.27 -2.91
C ASN A 239 -17.22 -0.96 -1.55
N ILE A 240 -17.24 -0.17 -0.48
CA ILE A 240 -17.33 -0.70 0.89
C ILE A 240 -18.78 -1.07 1.23
N GLN A 241 -19.75 -0.35 0.64
CA GLN A 241 -21.19 -0.52 0.91
C GLN A 241 -21.52 -0.32 2.39
N VAL A 242 -21.06 0.80 2.95
CA VAL A 242 -21.07 1.10 4.39
C VAL A 242 -22.46 0.96 5.02
N ASP A 243 -23.50 1.50 4.39
CA ASP A 243 -24.87 1.43 4.94
C ASP A 243 -25.33 -0.02 5.13
N LYS A 244 -25.17 -0.86 4.09
CA LYS A 244 -25.53 -2.29 4.17
C LYS A 244 -24.70 -3.03 5.20
N TRP A 245 -23.42 -2.70 5.32
CA TRP A 245 -22.53 -3.28 6.31
C TRP A 245 -22.95 -2.93 7.75
N LEU A 246 -23.25 -1.65 8.02
CA LEU A 246 -23.68 -1.21 9.34
C LEU A 246 -25.07 -1.73 9.71
N ASP A 247 -25.97 -1.86 8.73
CA ASP A 247 -27.25 -2.55 8.90
C ASP A 247 -27.06 -3.98 9.41
N VAL A 248 -26.12 -4.71 8.81
CA VAL A 248 -25.81 -6.08 9.20
C VAL A 248 -25.20 -6.15 10.61
N LEU A 249 -24.48 -5.12 11.04
CA LEU A 249 -23.95 -4.99 12.41
C LEU A 249 -24.97 -4.43 13.41
N ASN A 250 -26.19 -4.08 12.98
CA ASN A 250 -27.18 -3.34 13.76
C ASN A 250 -26.62 -2.07 14.40
N LYS A 251 -25.79 -1.32 13.66
CA LYS A 251 -25.22 -0.05 14.13
C LYS A 251 -25.99 1.11 13.50
N PRO A 252 -26.26 2.19 14.26
CA PRO A 252 -26.82 3.40 13.68
C PRO A 252 -25.84 3.95 12.64
N HIS A 253 -26.36 4.35 11.49
CA HIS A 253 -25.58 4.98 10.44
C HIS A 253 -26.25 6.29 10.04
N HIS A 254 -25.43 7.30 9.78
CA HIS A 254 -25.84 8.57 9.21
C HIS A 254 -25.05 8.76 7.93
N SER A 255 -25.71 9.23 6.87
CA SER A 255 -25.09 9.49 5.56
C SER A 255 -23.89 10.45 5.62
N ASP A 256 -23.82 11.21 6.70
CA ASP A 256 -22.87 12.29 6.91
C ASP A 256 -21.65 11.85 7.75
N ASN A 257 -21.58 10.57 8.12
CA ASN A 257 -20.45 10.06 8.89
C ASN A 257 -19.26 9.70 8.01
N ILE A 258 -18.08 9.92 8.58
CA ILE A 258 -16.81 9.40 8.09
C ILE A 258 -16.33 8.29 9.01
N TYR A 259 -15.60 7.35 8.43
CA TYR A 259 -15.07 6.19 9.09
C TYR A 259 -13.56 6.10 8.86
N MET A 260 -12.88 5.54 9.84
CA MET A 260 -11.47 5.21 9.80
C MET A 260 -11.29 3.75 10.21
N LEU A 261 -10.57 2.98 9.39
CA LEU A 261 -9.99 1.71 9.76
C LEU A 261 -8.56 1.97 10.22
N ALA A 262 -8.28 1.81 11.51
CA ALA A 262 -6.90 1.72 12.02
C ALA A 262 -6.56 0.24 12.19
N PHE A 263 -5.47 -0.24 11.58
CA PHE A 263 -5.13 -1.66 11.64
C PHE A 263 -3.66 -1.90 12.03
N GLY A 264 -3.41 -3.04 12.67
CA GLY A 264 -2.10 -3.40 13.19
C GLY A 264 -2.15 -4.56 14.18
N PRO A 265 -1.00 -5.12 14.57
CA PRO A 265 -0.93 -6.15 15.58
C PRO A 265 -1.15 -5.61 17.01
N SER A 266 -1.47 -6.51 17.93
CA SER A 266 -1.42 -6.25 19.38
C SER A 266 -0.17 -6.88 20.00
N LEU A 267 0.48 -6.14 20.90
CA LEU A 267 1.79 -6.49 21.47
C LEU A 267 1.86 -7.89 22.11
N ARG A 268 0.85 -8.27 22.90
CA ARG A 268 0.93 -9.49 23.73
C ARG A 268 0.78 -10.81 22.98
N LEU A 269 0.07 -10.80 21.85
CA LEU A 269 -0.34 -12.04 21.16
C LEU A 269 -0.04 -12.02 19.66
N ASN A 270 0.54 -10.93 19.15
CA ASN A 270 0.68 -10.66 17.72
C ASN A 270 -0.63 -10.93 16.97
N VAL A 271 -1.77 -10.60 17.58
CA VAL A 271 -3.08 -10.76 16.95
C VAL A 271 -3.30 -9.52 16.10
N GLY A 272 -3.60 -9.72 14.82
CA GLY A 272 -3.96 -8.63 13.93
C GLY A 272 -5.33 -8.09 14.30
N TYR A 273 -5.45 -6.77 14.39
CA TYR A 273 -6.71 -6.09 14.66
C TYR A 273 -6.98 -4.99 13.62
N GLY A 274 -8.26 -4.75 13.39
CA GLY A 274 -8.77 -3.53 12.77
C GLY A 274 -9.75 -2.84 13.73
N HIS A 275 -9.55 -1.56 13.99
CA HIS A 275 -10.44 -0.72 14.78
C HIS A 275 -11.22 0.18 13.83
N ILE A 276 -12.55 0.07 13.86
CA ILE A 276 -13.45 0.91 13.07
C ILE A 276 -13.92 2.06 13.93
N ILE A 277 -13.52 3.26 13.53
CA ILE A 277 -13.82 4.50 14.24
C ILE A 277 -14.72 5.35 13.35
N GLN A 278 -15.82 5.84 13.91
CA GLN A 278 -16.73 6.77 13.25
C GLN A 278 -16.54 8.18 13.81
N PHE A 279 -16.58 9.21 12.97
CA PHE A 279 -16.54 10.62 13.37
C PHE A 279 -17.28 11.52 12.36
N ASN A 280 -17.47 12.79 12.71
CA ASN A 280 -18.21 13.76 11.88
C ASN A 280 -17.27 14.89 11.39
N LEU A 281 -17.39 15.28 10.11
CA LEU A 281 -16.63 16.42 9.55
C LEU A 281 -17.25 17.78 9.86
N ASP A 282 -18.56 17.82 10.11
CA ASP A 282 -19.30 19.08 10.30
C ASP A 282 -19.22 19.60 11.74
N GLU A 283 -18.59 18.84 12.65
CA GLU A 283 -18.48 19.13 14.08
C GLU A 283 -17.01 19.11 14.52
N PRO A 284 -16.21 20.10 14.07
CA PRO A 284 -14.80 20.20 14.46
C PRO A 284 -14.68 20.42 15.97
N ILE A 285 -13.62 19.86 16.55
CA ILE A 285 -13.32 20.00 17.97
C ILE A 285 -12.13 20.94 18.17
N GLN A 286 -12.00 21.45 19.38
CA GLN A 286 -10.77 22.13 19.76
C GLN A 286 -9.64 21.10 19.85
N ASP A 287 -8.50 21.44 19.25
CA ASP A 287 -7.35 20.55 19.22
C ASP A 287 -6.79 20.32 20.64
N PRO A 288 -6.76 19.05 21.13
CA PRO A 288 -6.26 18.72 22.45
C PRO A 288 -4.75 19.01 22.63
N LEU A 289 -3.99 19.12 21.53
CA LEU A 289 -2.55 19.46 21.56
C LEU A 289 -2.30 20.93 21.95
N PHE A 290 -3.30 21.81 21.83
CA PHE A 290 -3.17 23.25 22.11
C PHE A 290 -4.09 23.74 23.24
N SER A 291 -4.89 22.85 23.85
CA SER A 291 -5.76 23.23 24.96
C SER A 291 -4.94 23.45 26.24
N SER A 292 -4.75 24.72 26.58
CA SER A 292 -4.17 25.14 27.86
C SER A 292 -5.28 25.23 28.92
N SER A 293 -5.16 24.43 29.99
CA SER A 293 -5.95 24.47 31.24
C SER A 293 -7.23 23.62 31.35
N MET A 294 -7.15 22.70 32.35
CA MET A 294 -8.10 22.14 33.34
C MET A 294 -9.62 22.44 33.35
N THR A 295 -10.22 23.00 32.32
CA THR A 295 -11.69 23.12 32.18
C THR A 295 -12.17 22.20 31.08
N MET A 296 -12.03 20.89 31.31
CA MET A 296 -12.63 19.82 30.50
C MET A 296 -14.15 19.74 30.78
N THR A 297 -14.88 20.81 30.53
CA THR A 297 -16.35 20.77 30.48
C THR A 297 -16.76 20.46 29.05
N THR A 298 -17.12 19.19 28.82
CA THR A 298 -17.94 18.68 27.70
C THR A 298 -17.53 19.19 26.32
N GLN A 299 -16.33 18.84 25.85
CA GLN A 299 -16.09 18.81 24.41
C GLN A 299 -16.82 17.59 23.84
N THR A 300 -17.69 17.81 22.85
CA THR A 300 -18.35 16.74 22.10
C THR A 300 -17.33 16.15 21.14
N ASN A 301 -16.49 15.25 21.66
CA ASN A 301 -15.69 14.38 20.81
C ASN A 301 -16.65 13.48 20.02
N THR A 302 -16.67 13.63 18.69
CA THR A 302 -17.56 12.87 17.81
C THR A 302 -16.99 11.50 17.45
N ALA A 303 -15.72 11.22 17.76
CA ALA A 303 -15.12 9.92 17.50
C ALA A 303 -15.69 8.84 18.41
N VAL A 304 -16.16 7.76 17.79
CA VAL A 304 -16.64 6.57 18.48
C VAL A 304 -16.00 5.33 17.86
N LEU A 305 -15.32 4.52 18.69
CA LEU A 305 -14.91 3.17 18.30
C LEU A 305 -16.18 2.31 18.15
N LEU A 306 -16.58 2.03 16.91
CA LEU A 306 -17.80 1.27 16.62
C LEU A 306 -17.66 -0.19 16.99
N TYR A 307 -16.53 -0.79 16.59
CA TYR A 307 -16.15 -2.15 16.94
C TYR A 307 -14.69 -2.45 16.54
N THR A 308 -14.18 -3.57 17.06
CA THR A 308 -12.85 -4.11 16.77
C THR A 308 -12.99 -5.45 16.06
N VAL A 309 -12.30 -5.61 14.94
CA VAL A 309 -12.26 -6.84 14.14
C VAL A 309 -10.94 -7.56 14.34
N ARG A 310 -10.98 -8.90 14.45
CA ARG A 310 -9.78 -9.75 14.50
C ARG A 310 -9.39 -10.15 13.08
N LEU A 311 -8.11 -9.97 12.74
CA LEU A 311 -7.52 -10.20 11.42
C LEU A 311 -6.36 -11.21 11.54
N GLY A 312 -6.65 -12.39 12.07
CA GLY A 312 -5.67 -13.46 12.23
C GLY A 312 -4.95 -13.48 13.59
N VAL A 313 -4.12 -14.50 13.79
CA VAL A 313 -3.31 -14.73 14.99
C VAL A 313 -1.85 -14.83 14.59
N ARG A 314 -0.93 -14.53 15.51
CA ARG A 314 0.52 -14.60 15.25
C ARG A 314 0.89 -13.95 13.91
N VAL A 315 0.34 -12.76 13.70
CA VAL A 315 0.52 -11.94 12.52
C VAL A 315 1.91 -11.33 12.53
N SER A 316 2.66 -11.56 11.47
CA SER A 316 4.01 -11.04 11.28
C SER A 316 4.02 -9.69 10.55
N CYS A 317 3.13 -9.52 9.57
CA CYS A 317 2.98 -8.29 8.80
C CYS A 317 1.56 -8.16 8.22
N MET A 318 1.18 -6.94 7.85
CA MET A 318 -0.15 -6.62 7.34
C MET A 318 -0.06 -5.59 6.21
N ILE A 319 -0.91 -5.74 5.19
CA ILE A 319 -1.09 -4.74 4.12
C ILE A 319 -2.58 -4.55 3.82
N HIS A 320 -2.98 -3.29 3.67
CA HIS A 320 -4.29 -2.90 3.17
C HIS A 320 -4.17 -2.48 1.71
N PHE A 321 -5.13 -2.91 0.87
CA PHE A 321 -5.13 -2.66 -0.57
C PHE A 321 -5.69 -1.27 -0.93
N ARG A 322 -5.20 -0.20 -0.29
CA ARG A 322 -5.77 1.17 -0.37
C ARG A 322 -5.87 1.79 -1.76
N HIS A 323 -5.01 1.36 -2.70
CA HIS A 323 -4.94 1.92 -4.05
C HIS A 323 -5.91 1.24 -5.03
N TYR A 324 -6.67 0.25 -4.58
CA TYR A 324 -7.48 -0.62 -5.42
C TYR A 324 -8.89 -0.62 -4.86
N SER A 325 -9.74 0.29 -5.37
CA SER A 325 -11.09 0.50 -4.85
C SER A 325 -11.92 -0.78 -4.65
N GLN A 326 -11.81 -1.73 -5.59
CA GLN A 326 -12.46 -3.05 -5.54
C GLN A 326 -11.93 -3.98 -4.44
N LEU A 327 -10.75 -3.71 -3.90
CA LEU A 327 -10.09 -4.49 -2.85
C LEU A 327 -9.99 -3.71 -1.53
N ASN A 328 -10.58 -2.50 -1.45
CA ASN A 328 -10.51 -1.66 -0.25
C ASN A 328 -11.11 -2.35 0.98
N HIS A 329 -11.95 -3.36 0.82
CA HIS A 329 -12.48 -4.19 1.92
C HIS A 329 -11.53 -5.30 2.39
N LEU A 330 -10.36 -5.46 1.78
CA LEU A 330 -9.43 -6.55 2.05
C LEU A 330 -8.16 -6.08 2.80
N VAL A 331 -7.72 -6.93 3.73
CA VAL A 331 -6.40 -6.86 4.36
C VAL A 331 -5.71 -8.21 4.16
N CYS A 332 -4.45 -8.18 3.73
CA CYS A 332 -3.61 -9.37 3.67
C CYS A 332 -2.68 -9.41 4.89
N THR A 333 -2.54 -10.59 5.50
CA THR A 333 -1.72 -10.79 6.70
C THR A 333 -0.75 -11.94 6.52
N GLY A 334 0.49 -11.74 6.95
CA GLY A 334 1.50 -12.78 7.10
C GLY A 334 1.38 -13.44 8.47
N HIS A 335 1.75 -14.72 8.59
CA HIS A 335 1.62 -15.48 9.82
C HIS A 335 2.96 -16.15 10.16
N PHE A 336 3.38 -16.10 11.43
CA PHE A 336 4.68 -16.62 11.87
C PHE A 336 4.86 -18.13 11.65
N ASP A 337 3.80 -18.93 11.85
CA ASP A 337 3.87 -20.40 11.73
C ASP A 337 3.09 -21.00 10.55
N SER A 338 2.48 -20.18 9.69
CA SER A 338 1.65 -20.68 8.61
C SER A 338 2.36 -20.52 7.30
N ASN A 339 2.19 -21.51 6.44
CA ASN A 339 2.69 -21.52 5.08
C ASN A 339 1.69 -20.85 4.12
N GLU A 340 0.96 -19.86 4.62
CA GLU A 340 -0.07 -19.14 3.88
C GLU A 340 -0.09 -17.66 4.31
N LEU A 341 -0.20 -16.78 3.32
CA LEU A 341 -0.64 -15.41 3.49
C LEU A 341 -2.17 -15.44 3.52
N ASN A 342 -2.80 -14.88 4.56
CA ASN A 342 -4.24 -14.91 4.70
C ASN A 342 -4.85 -13.60 4.22
N ILE A 343 -5.93 -13.68 3.44
CA ILE A 343 -6.69 -12.52 2.97
C ILE A 343 -7.99 -12.45 3.76
N TYR A 344 -8.21 -11.33 4.45
CA TYR A 344 -9.38 -11.08 5.27
C TYR A 344 -10.24 -9.98 4.67
N ASP A 345 -11.56 -10.16 4.68
CA ASP A 345 -12.50 -9.05 4.60
C ASP A 345 -12.59 -8.40 5.98
N TRP A 346 -12.03 -7.19 6.13
CA TRP A 346 -11.96 -6.53 7.42
C TRP A 346 -13.32 -6.03 7.93
N ARG A 347 -14.33 -5.92 7.06
CA ARG A 347 -15.69 -5.53 7.47
C ARG A 347 -16.29 -6.56 8.42
N PHE A 348 -15.86 -7.83 8.30
CA PHE A 348 -16.43 -8.93 9.07
C PHE A 348 -15.38 -9.74 9.85
N GLY A 349 -14.09 -9.60 9.52
CA GLY A 349 -13.01 -10.41 10.10
C GLY A 349 -13.01 -11.83 9.56
N VAL A 350 -13.46 -12.00 8.32
CA VAL A 350 -13.62 -13.31 7.67
C VAL A 350 -12.42 -13.55 6.77
N LYS A 351 -11.73 -14.68 6.94
CA LYS A 351 -10.74 -15.15 5.97
C LYS A 351 -11.50 -15.51 4.69
N VAL A 352 -11.25 -14.78 3.62
CA VAL A 352 -11.93 -14.96 2.32
C VAL A 352 -11.01 -15.56 1.26
N GLY A 353 -9.71 -15.70 1.57
CA GLY A 353 -8.74 -16.38 0.73
C GLY A 353 -7.43 -16.62 1.46
N SER A 354 -6.54 -17.37 0.83
CA SER A 354 -5.13 -17.45 1.22
C SER A 354 -4.23 -17.46 0.01
N VAL A 355 -2.93 -17.35 0.22
CA VAL A 355 -1.94 -17.51 -0.83
C VAL A 355 -0.79 -18.34 -0.26
N PRO A 356 -0.38 -19.45 -0.90
CA PRO A 356 0.66 -20.30 -0.35
C PRO A 356 2.00 -19.56 -0.22
N TRP A 357 2.64 -19.74 0.93
CA TRP A 357 3.89 -19.13 1.37
C TRP A 357 4.79 -20.26 1.88
N ALA A 358 5.96 -20.50 1.29
CA ALA A 358 6.64 -21.79 1.50
C ALA A 358 7.01 -22.09 2.96
N ASN A 359 7.05 -23.40 3.26
CA ASN A 359 7.59 -23.93 4.49
C ASN A 359 8.96 -23.30 4.77
N HIS A 360 9.10 -22.62 5.91
CA HIS A 360 10.34 -22.08 6.51
C HIS A 360 10.74 -20.62 6.24
N ALA A 361 10.04 -19.86 5.40
CA ALA A 361 10.25 -18.41 5.31
C ALA A 361 9.23 -17.67 6.19
N GLN A 362 9.62 -16.62 6.91
CA GLN A 362 8.67 -15.77 7.62
C GLN A 362 8.45 -14.48 6.81
N PRO A 363 7.23 -14.18 6.32
CA PRO A 363 6.98 -12.93 5.65
C PRO A 363 6.96 -11.83 6.70
N TRP A 364 7.77 -10.79 6.53
CA TRP A 364 7.78 -9.64 7.44
C TRP A 364 7.37 -8.34 6.74
N GLY A 365 7.15 -8.40 5.43
CA GLY A 365 6.62 -7.27 4.67
C GLY A 365 5.88 -7.68 3.41
N PHE A 366 4.93 -6.82 3.02
CA PHE A 366 4.24 -6.88 1.73
C PHE A 366 4.33 -5.55 1.00
N GLU A 367 4.40 -5.62 -0.32
CA GLU A 367 4.14 -4.49 -1.20
C GLU A 367 3.27 -4.93 -2.37
N SER A 368 2.46 -4.01 -2.90
CA SER A 368 1.62 -4.29 -4.06
C SER A 368 1.94 -3.34 -5.20
N THR A 369 1.93 -3.84 -6.43
CA THR A 369 2.28 -3.04 -7.60
C THR A 369 1.52 -3.48 -8.84
N TRP A 370 1.23 -2.53 -9.71
CA TRP A 370 0.66 -2.79 -11.03
C TRP A 370 1.76 -3.21 -12.00
N VAL A 371 1.47 -4.20 -12.85
CA VAL A 371 2.33 -4.54 -13.97
C VAL A 371 2.35 -3.40 -14.96
N VAL A 372 1.20 -2.84 -15.29
CA VAL A 372 1.07 -1.61 -16.08
C VAL A 372 0.06 -0.69 -15.39
N LEU A 373 0.37 0.60 -15.29
CA LEU A 373 -0.57 1.55 -14.70
C LEU A 373 -1.84 1.64 -15.56
N PRO A 374 -3.04 1.54 -14.96
CA PRO A 374 -4.28 1.78 -15.68
C PRO A 374 -4.33 3.22 -16.19
N GLN A 375 -5.13 3.49 -17.22
CA GLN A 375 -5.38 4.85 -17.69
C GLN A 375 -6.60 5.45 -16.96
N ALA A 376 -6.54 6.75 -16.66
CA ALA A 376 -7.55 7.45 -15.85
C ALA A 376 -8.95 7.45 -16.48
N ASP A 377 -9.01 7.42 -17.82
CA ASP A 377 -10.22 7.62 -18.60
C ASP A 377 -10.93 6.31 -19.00
N HIS A 378 -10.47 5.15 -18.52
CA HIS A 378 -10.94 3.85 -19.00
C HIS A 378 -11.55 2.98 -17.90
N CYS A 379 -12.87 2.81 -17.98
CA CYS A 379 -13.69 1.88 -17.19
C CYS A 379 -13.51 0.42 -17.67
N GLN A 380 -12.27 -0.02 -17.84
CA GLN A 380 -11.94 -1.38 -18.29
C GLN A 380 -11.79 -2.32 -17.09
N ASP A 381 -11.81 -3.63 -17.38
CA ASP A 381 -11.47 -4.67 -16.42
C ASP A 381 -10.03 -4.46 -15.92
N LEU A 382 -9.89 -3.89 -14.72
CA LEU A 382 -8.62 -3.53 -14.10
C LEU A 382 -7.68 -4.73 -13.98
N SER A 383 -8.22 -5.96 -13.91
CA SER A 383 -7.41 -7.17 -13.86
C SER A 383 -6.54 -7.38 -15.10
N MET A 384 -6.89 -6.76 -16.25
CA MET A 384 -6.09 -6.83 -17.48
C MET A 384 -4.75 -6.09 -17.38
N TYR A 385 -4.62 -5.17 -16.43
CA TYR A 385 -3.40 -4.40 -16.19
C TYR A 385 -2.38 -5.13 -15.31
N GLY A 386 -2.77 -6.29 -14.75
CA GLY A 386 -1.94 -7.15 -13.93
C GLY A 386 -1.65 -6.55 -12.55
N LEU A 387 -2.17 -7.15 -11.48
CA LEU A 387 -1.86 -6.78 -10.11
C LEU A 387 -0.93 -7.82 -9.49
N ARG A 388 0.15 -7.35 -8.86
CA ARG A 388 1.15 -8.19 -8.20
C ARG A 388 1.23 -7.88 -6.72
N LEU A 389 1.29 -8.94 -5.92
CA LEU A 389 1.73 -8.88 -4.53
C LEU A 389 3.18 -9.31 -4.52
N VAL A 390 4.04 -8.51 -3.90
CA VAL A 390 5.42 -8.87 -3.62
C VAL A 390 5.55 -9.04 -2.12
N ALA A 391 5.94 -10.23 -1.72
CA ALA A 391 6.13 -10.56 -0.33
C ALA A 391 7.61 -10.84 -0.09
N VAL A 392 8.13 -10.22 0.97
CA VAL A 392 9.54 -10.33 1.36
C VAL A 392 9.61 -11.05 2.69
N GLY A 393 10.46 -12.06 2.76
CA GLY A 393 10.67 -12.87 3.94
C GLY A 393 12.13 -13.14 4.24
N ASP A 394 12.41 -13.40 5.51
CA ASP A 394 13.71 -13.85 5.98
C ASP A 394 13.69 -15.37 6.22
N ILE A 395 14.77 -16.05 5.83
CA ILE A 395 15.01 -17.46 6.09
C ILE A 395 16.13 -17.52 7.13
N GLN A 396 15.72 -17.50 8.40
CA GLN A 396 16.62 -17.46 9.55
C GLN A 396 17.66 -18.61 9.58
N GLN A 397 17.34 -19.76 9.00
CA GLN A 397 18.22 -20.94 8.98
C GLN A 397 19.42 -20.78 8.03
N ASP A 398 19.21 -20.11 6.89
CA ASP A 398 20.19 -20.01 5.81
C ASP A 398 20.76 -18.59 5.67
N ASN A 399 20.36 -17.66 6.55
CA ASN A 399 20.82 -16.26 6.53
C ASN A 399 20.57 -15.60 5.15
N SER A 400 19.46 -15.97 4.51
CA SER A 400 19.08 -15.58 3.16
C SER A 400 17.69 -14.96 3.17
N PHE A 401 17.45 -14.04 2.24
CA PHE A 401 16.12 -13.45 2.07
C PHE A 401 15.43 -14.03 0.85
N GLU A 402 14.12 -14.16 0.95
CA GLU A 402 13.26 -14.69 -0.09
C GLU A 402 12.27 -13.61 -0.55
N ILE A 403 12.22 -13.41 -1.87
CA ILE A 403 11.27 -12.53 -2.52
C ILE A 403 10.33 -13.40 -3.35
N ARG A 404 9.03 -13.28 -3.10
CA ARG A 404 8.00 -13.94 -3.89
C ARG A 404 7.17 -12.92 -4.64
N LEU A 405 6.98 -13.18 -5.93
CA LEU A 405 6.07 -12.43 -6.79
C LEU A 405 4.82 -13.27 -7.03
N LEU A 406 3.66 -12.73 -6.65
CA LEU A 406 2.38 -13.45 -6.71
C LEU A 406 1.40 -12.69 -7.61
N ASP A 407 0.73 -13.41 -8.52
CA ASP A 407 -0.37 -12.84 -9.32
C ASP A 407 -1.66 -12.78 -8.49
N ILE A 408 -2.05 -11.57 -8.11
CA ILE A 408 -3.30 -11.32 -7.38
C ILE A 408 -4.35 -10.61 -8.25
N SER A 409 -4.14 -10.55 -9.57
CA SER A 409 -5.10 -9.91 -10.51
C SER A 409 -6.47 -10.58 -10.47
N HIS A 410 -6.51 -11.86 -10.12
CA HIS A 410 -7.76 -12.59 -9.94
C HIS A 410 -8.64 -12.00 -8.84
N LEU A 411 -8.06 -11.37 -7.80
CA LEU A 411 -8.84 -10.72 -6.73
C LEU A 411 -9.72 -9.60 -7.28
N LEU A 412 -9.30 -8.92 -8.36
CA LEU A 412 -10.07 -7.86 -9.03
C LEU A 412 -11.21 -8.40 -9.89
N LYS A 413 -11.19 -9.70 -10.23
CA LYS A 413 -12.23 -10.37 -11.02
C LYS A 413 -13.34 -10.97 -10.16
N VAL A 414 -13.05 -11.23 -8.88
CA VAL A 414 -13.99 -11.84 -7.95
C VAL A 414 -15.00 -10.78 -7.53
N ASP A 415 -16.26 -11.04 -7.88
CA ASP A 415 -17.41 -10.23 -7.51
C ASP A 415 -17.87 -10.60 -6.08
N TRP A 416 -17.04 -10.25 -5.10
CA TRP A 416 -17.34 -10.46 -3.69
C TRP A 416 -18.36 -9.43 -3.20
N ASP A 417 -19.64 -9.79 -3.27
CA ASP A 417 -20.73 -9.02 -2.69
C ASP A 417 -21.41 -9.82 -1.56
N PRO A 418 -20.97 -9.64 -0.30
CA PRO A 418 -21.58 -10.31 0.84
C PRO A 418 -23.04 -9.87 1.07
N PHE A 419 -23.55 -8.88 0.34
CA PHE A 419 -24.93 -8.41 0.45
C PHE A 419 -25.85 -8.92 -0.65
N ARG A 420 -25.35 -9.73 -1.61
CA ARG A 420 -26.22 -10.36 -2.62
C ARG A 420 -27.14 -11.37 -1.98
N ARG A 421 -28.45 -11.18 -2.19
CA ARG A 421 -29.53 -12.05 -1.73
C ARG A 421 -29.96 -13.03 -2.82
N ASP A 422 -29.02 -13.53 -3.61
CA ASP A 422 -29.41 -14.49 -4.65
C ASP A 422 -29.95 -15.75 -3.98
N GLN A 423 -31.08 -16.22 -4.51
CA GLN A 423 -31.95 -17.22 -3.93
C GLN A 423 -31.23 -18.58 -3.87
N TYR A 424 -30.67 -18.95 -2.72
CA TYR A 424 -30.00 -20.24 -2.59
C TYR A 424 -30.52 -21.07 -1.43
N GLU A 425 -30.71 -22.35 -1.75
CA GLU A 425 -31.33 -23.41 -0.98
C GLU A 425 -30.54 -23.70 0.31
N GLN A 426 -31.27 -24.13 1.34
CA GLN A 426 -30.74 -24.46 2.66
C GLN A 426 -29.54 -25.40 2.56
N VAL A 427 -28.34 -24.91 2.84
CA VAL A 427 -27.18 -25.76 3.10
C VAL A 427 -27.38 -26.35 4.51
N ASP A 428 -27.81 -27.61 4.56
CA ASP A 428 -28.23 -28.33 5.77
C ASP A 428 -27.09 -28.80 6.70
N GLU A 429 -25.88 -28.25 6.57
CA GLU A 429 -24.77 -28.56 7.48
C GLU A 429 -24.29 -27.29 8.21
N GLN A 430 -24.98 -26.95 9.30
CA GLN A 430 -24.52 -25.91 10.23
C GLN A 430 -23.25 -26.39 10.95
N GLN A 431 -22.08 -26.06 10.40
CA GLN A 431 -20.85 -26.05 11.19
C GLN A 431 -20.92 -24.89 12.19
N ASP A 432 -20.84 -25.22 13.48
CA ASP A 432 -20.80 -24.23 14.55
C ASP A 432 -19.38 -23.63 14.64
N MET A 433 -19.23 -22.33 14.34
CA MET A 433 -17.95 -21.61 14.34
C MET A 433 -17.83 -20.51 15.42
N PRO A 434 -18.35 -20.70 16.66
CA PRO A 434 -18.47 -19.63 17.63
C PRO A 434 -17.12 -19.18 18.21
N TYR A 435 -16.10 -20.02 18.09
CA TYR A 435 -14.75 -19.75 18.55
C TYR A 435 -13.93 -18.92 17.56
N LEU A 436 -14.34 -18.88 16.29
CA LEU A 436 -13.65 -18.13 15.23
C LEU A 436 -14.15 -16.69 15.15
N TYR A 437 -15.46 -16.48 15.27
CA TYR A 437 -16.07 -15.17 15.10
C TYR A 437 -16.78 -14.74 16.38
N SER A 438 -16.31 -13.64 16.98
CA SER A 438 -16.89 -13.08 18.21
C SER A 438 -18.37 -12.70 18.08
N TRP A 439 -18.82 -12.48 16.84
CA TRP A 439 -20.20 -12.14 16.50
C TRP A 439 -21.05 -13.36 16.10
N TRP A 440 -20.49 -14.57 15.99
CA TRP A 440 -21.18 -15.76 15.46
C TRP A 440 -22.50 -16.04 16.19
N ASN A 441 -22.48 -16.06 17.52
CA ASN A 441 -23.64 -16.41 18.35
C ASN A 441 -24.65 -15.28 18.55
N HIS A 442 -24.45 -14.13 17.91
CA HIS A 442 -25.34 -13.00 18.09
C HIS A 442 -26.64 -13.21 17.30
N LYS A 443 -27.79 -12.99 17.96
CA LYS A 443 -29.12 -13.21 17.36
C LYS A 443 -29.39 -12.36 16.11
N HIS A 444 -28.63 -11.29 15.91
CA HIS A 444 -28.77 -10.37 14.79
C HIS A 444 -27.75 -10.62 13.66
N THR A 445 -26.87 -11.62 13.80
CA THR A 445 -25.80 -11.91 12.83
C THR A 445 -26.09 -13.18 12.04
N GLU A 446 -27.34 -13.63 12.01
CA GLU A 446 -27.80 -14.75 11.18
C GLU A 446 -27.47 -14.53 9.70
N GLY A 447 -27.64 -13.29 9.20
CA GLY A 447 -27.22 -12.92 7.84
C GLY A 447 -25.71 -13.09 7.64
N LEU A 448 -24.89 -12.67 8.61
CA LEU A 448 -23.43 -12.86 8.55
C LEU A 448 -23.02 -14.33 8.61
N ARG A 449 -23.67 -15.11 9.47
CA ARG A 449 -23.43 -16.55 9.56
C ARG A 449 -23.66 -17.22 8.20
N ARG A 450 -24.76 -16.88 7.53
CA ARG A 450 -25.05 -17.38 6.17
C ARG A 450 -24.00 -16.93 5.16
N ILE A 451 -23.66 -15.65 5.13
CA ILE A 451 -22.61 -15.12 4.23
C ILE A 451 -21.30 -15.89 4.39
N VAL A 452 -20.89 -16.14 5.65
CA VAL A 452 -19.66 -16.91 5.93
C VAL A 452 -19.81 -18.36 5.49
N LEU A 453 -20.89 -19.05 5.85
CA LEU A 453 -21.11 -20.45 5.47
C LEU A 453 -21.20 -20.65 3.96
N ASP A 454 -21.86 -19.73 3.26
CA ASP A 454 -22.09 -19.79 1.82
C ASP A 454 -20.85 -19.42 1.01
N ASN A 455 -19.86 -18.78 1.63
CA ASN A 455 -18.69 -18.23 0.95
C ASN A 455 -17.40 -18.36 1.79
N ILE A 456 -17.13 -19.55 2.32
CA ILE A 456 -16.00 -19.73 3.24
C ILE A 456 -14.65 -19.31 2.60
N LEU A 457 -14.49 -19.34 1.26
CA LEU A 457 -13.29 -18.88 0.54
C LEU A 457 -13.60 -18.49 -0.93
N PRO A 458 -14.27 -17.36 -1.22
CA PRO A 458 -14.56 -16.93 -2.59
C PRO A 458 -13.29 -16.62 -3.40
N TYR A 459 -12.19 -16.29 -2.71
CA TYR A 459 -10.87 -16.10 -3.32
C TYR A 459 -10.05 -17.38 -3.19
N ASP A 460 -10.60 -18.50 -3.71
CA ASP A 460 -9.92 -19.80 -3.71
C ASP A 460 -8.65 -19.75 -4.57
N SER A 461 -7.57 -20.20 -3.97
CA SER A 461 -6.22 -19.77 -4.30
C SER A 461 -5.50 -20.78 -5.17
N ASN A 462 -5.64 -20.63 -6.48
CA ASN A 462 -4.54 -20.86 -7.40
C ASN A 462 -3.84 -19.53 -7.72
N ALA A 463 -3.67 -18.66 -6.71
CA ALA A 463 -2.78 -17.52 -6.84
C ALA A 463 -1.40 -18.06 -7.23
N SER A 464 -1.05 -17.90 -8.50
CA SER A 464 0.16 -18.49 -9.05
C SER A 464 1.35 -17.72 -8.53
N VAL A 465 2.19 -18.39 -7.76
CA VAL A 465 3.55 -17.91 -7.49
C VAL A 465 4.26 -17.84 -8.84
N LEU A 466 4.57 -16.63 -9.30
CA LEU A 466 5.19 -16.40 -10.61
C LEU A 466 6.69 -16.66 -10.52
N CYS A 467 7.34 -16.13 -9.48
CA CYS A 467 8.74 -16.39 -9.22
C CYS A 467 9.05 -16.37 -7.71
N VAL A 468 10.16 -17.03 -7.37
CA VAL A 468 10.77 -17.02 -6.04
C VAL A 468 12.25 -16.76 -6.24
N HIS A 469 12.76 -15.66 -5.67
CA HIS A 469 14.18 -15.35 -5.65
C HIS A 469 14.71 -15.55 -4.25
N ARG A 470 15.73 -16.40 -4.13
CA ARG A 470 16.53 -16.56 -2.92
C ARG A 470 17.86 -15.90 -3.14
N LEU A 471 18.26 -15.08 -2.19
CA LEU A 471 19.44 -14.25 -2.33
C LEU A 471 20.39 -14.60 -1.19
N ASP A 472 21.54 -15.16 -1.59
CA ASP A 472 22.62 -15.64 -0.71
C ASP A 472 23.42 -14.48 -0.10
N ARG A 473 22.73 -13.44 0.36
CA ARG A 473 23.32 -12.35 1.10
C ARG A 473 22.48 -12.14 2.34
N LYS A 474 23.15 -12.17 3.50
CA LYS A 474 22.58 -11.58 4.70
C LYS A 474 22.43 -10.11 4.43
N VAL A 475 21.19 -9.65 4.38
CA VAL A 475 20.95 -8.24 4.30
C VAL A 475 19.99 -7.87 5.41
N GLU A 476 20.58 -7.29 6.44
CA GLU A 476 19.86 -6.66 7.53
C GLU A 476 19.27 -5.38 6.93
N TYR A 477 17.98 -5.40 6.61
CA TYR A 477 17.28 -4.32 5.93
C TYR A 477 16.50 -3.47 6.94
N THR A 478 16.43 -2.16 6.68
CA THR A 478 15.61 -1.24 7.47
C THR A 478 14.29 -0.90 6.76
N ALA A 479 14.30 -0.79 5.44
CA ALA A 479 13.13 -0.43 4.65
C ALA A 479 13.22 -0.93 3.20
N TYR A 480 12.07 -1.09 2.54
CA TYR A 480 12.03 -1.45 1.12
C TYR A 480 10.76 -0.93 0.45
N ASN A 481 10.81 -0.78 -0.87
CA ASN A 481 9.65 -0.43 -1.67
C ASN A 481 9.83 -0.86 -3.14
N ILE A 482 8.75 -0.86 -3.91
CA ILE A 482 8.74 -1.41 -5.27
C ILE A 482 8.15 -0.42 -6.25
N LEU A 483 8.91 -0.15 -7.32
CA LEU A 483 8.42 0.59 -8.46
C LEU A 483 8.57 -0.30 -9.70
N GLN A 484 7.43 -0.72 -10.24
CA GLN A 484 7.37 -1.63 -11.40
C GLN A 484 8.21 -2.90 -11.13
N THR A 485 9.14 -3.27 -12.02
CA THR A 485 9.97 -4.47 -11.85
C THR A 485 11.14 -4.25 -10.87
N SER A 486 11.36 -3.04 -10.38
CA SER A 486 12.50 -2.70 -9.54
C SER A 486 12.14 -2.69 -8.06
N LEU A 487 12.82 -3.53 -7.29
CA LEU A 487 12.80 -3.53 -5.83
C LEU A 487 13.96 -2.70 -5.31
N TYR A 488 13.64 -1.76 -4.42
CA TYR A 488 14.55 -0.87 -3.74
C TYR A 488 14.65 -1.31 -2.29
N LEU A 489 15.84 -1.67 -1.86
CA LEU A 489 16.09 -2.21 -0.54
C LEU A 489 17.15 -1.38 0.17
N LEU A 490 16.83 -0.87 1.36
CA LEU A 490 17.74 -0.14 2.22
C LEU A 490 18.37 -1.07 3.25
N THR A 491 19.68 -1.24 3.20
CA THR A 491 20.42 -2.02 4.19
C THR A 491 20.70 -1.18 5.44
N ASN A 492 20.90 -1.84 6.58
CA ASN A 492 21.34 -1.25 7.83
C ASN A 492 22.70 -0.55 7.72
N THR A 493 23.55 -0.98 6.78
CA THR A 493 24.81 -0.33 6.44
C THR A 493 24.65 0.96 5.65
N GLY A 494 23.41 1.38 5.34
CA GLY A 494 23.12 2.60 4.58
C GLY A 494 23.33 2.45 3.07
N GLN A 495 23.28 1.22 2.55
CA GLN A 495 23.35 0.96 1.12
C GLN A 495 21.94 0.79 0.55
N LEU A 496 21.70 1.42 -0.59
CA LEU A 496 20.54 1.14 -1.42
C LEU A 496 20.90 0.05 -2.43
N ILE A 497 20.21 -1.07 -2.36
CA ILE A 497 20.30 -2.14 -3.35
C ILE A 497 19.08 -2.04 -4.25
N ILE A 498 19.31 -2.04 -5.56
CA ILE A 498 18.27 -2.01 -6.58
C ILE A 498 18.35 -3.31 -7.35
N MET A 499 17.25 -4.06 -7.34
CA MET A 499 17.16 -5.38 -7.92
C MET A 499 16.00 -5.45 -8.89
N ASP A 500 16.20 -6.12 -10.03
CA ASP A 500 15.11 -6.49 -10.91
C ASP A 500 14.42 -7.75 -10.35
N ILE A 501 13.16 -7.64 -9.96
CA ILE A 501 12.41 -8.72 -9.30
C ILE A 501 12.04 -9.87 -10.24
N GLU A 502 12.25 -9.69 -11.54
CA GLU A 502 11.94 -10.69 -12.53
C GLU A 502 13.11 -11.63 -12.79
N SER A 503 14.30 -11.06 -12.99
CA SER A 503 15.53 -11.82 -13.15
C SER A 503 16.20 -12.19 -11.83
N GLY A 504 15.87 -11.49 -10.74
CA GLY A 504 16.59 -11.56 -9.46
C GLY A 504 17.99 -10.94 -9.51
N GLN A 505 18.34 -10.25 -10.60
CA GLN A 505 19.67 -9.65 -10.76
C GLN A 505 19.77 -8.31 -10.04
N PHE A 506 20.91 -8.09 -9.40
CA PHE A 506 21.25 -6.78 -8.84
C PHE A 506 21.59 -5.82 -9.98
N LEU A 507 20.78 -4.77 -10.12
CA LEU A 507 20.99 -3.72 -11.11
C LEU A 507 22.05 -2.73 -10.63
N LYS A 508 21.95 -2.31 -9.37
CA LYS A 508 22.84 -1.29 -8.80
C LYS A 508 22.91 -1.39 -7.28
N THR A 509 24.05 -1.00 -6.73
CA THR A 509 24.22 -0.73 -5.29
C THR A 509 24.75 0.68 -5.14
N ILE A 510 24.12 1.48 -4.27
CA ILE A 510 24.47 2.88 -4.06
C ILE A 510 24.67 3.10 -2.58
N ASP A 511 25.82 3.66 -2.19
CA ASP A 511 26.02 4.11 -0.82
C ASP A 511 25.26 5.43 -0.62
N ILE A 512 24.27 5.39 0.27
CA ILE A 512 23.45 6.54 0.63
C ILE A 512 23.66 6.96 2.09
N GLY A 513 24.48 6.25 2.87
CA GLY A 513 24.66 6.48 4.29
C GLY A 513 23.38 6.29 5.10
N SER A 514 23.33 6.87 6.29
CA SER A 514 22.19 6.70 7.21
C SER A 514 20.88 7.24 6.60
N SER A 515 20.02 6.30 6.24
CA SER A 515 18.67 6.53 5.72
C SER A 515 17.69 5.79 6.60
N VAL A 516 16.46 6.26 6.62
CA VAL A 516 15.41 5.76 7.52
C VAL A 516 14.43 4.91 6.71
N ASP A 517 13.94 5.44 5.58
CA ASP A 517 12.84 4.81 4.83
C ASP A 517 12.96 4.96 3.30
N ILE A 518 12.22 4.13 2.55
CA ILE A 518 12.04 4.19 1.09
C ILE A 518 10.55 4.24 0.75
N ASN A 519 10.15 5.27 -0.02
CA ASN A 519 8.76 5.50 -0.40
C ASN A 519 8.61 5.61 -1.92
N VAL A 520 7.53 5.06 -2.47
CA VAL A 520 7.16 5.20 -3.89
C VAL A 520 5.99 6.16 -4.02
N LEU A 521 6.25 7.35 -4.56
CA LEU A 521 5.27 8.40 -4.75
C LEU A 521 4.51 8.23 -6.07
N GLY A 522 3.19 8.04 -5.96
CA GLY A 522 2.29 8.00 -7.11
C GLY A 522 2.68 6.98 -8.17
N LEU A 523 3.31 5.85 -7.75
CA LEU A 523 3.83 4.80 -8.64
C LEU A 523 4.76 5.33 -9.75
N LYS A 524 5.54 6.37 -9.42
CA LYS A 524 6.39 7.07 -10.39
C LYS A 524 7.79 7.39 -9.87
N ASP A 525 7.88 8.01 -8.70
CA ASP A 525 9.15 8.46 -8.14
C ASP A 525 9.49 7.66 -6.88
N VAL A 526 10.75 7.27 -6.73
CA VAL A 526 11.26 6.70 -5.48
C VAL A 526 11.92 7.81 -4.67
N VAL A 527 11.51 7.94 -3.41
CA VAL A 527 12.04 8.92 -2.46
C VAL A 527 12.58 8.19 -1.25
N ILE A 528 13.82 8.52 -0.88
CA ILE A 528 14.50 7.98 0.27
C ILE A 528 14.47 9.04 1.37
N THR A 529 13.94 8.67 2.53
CA THR A 529 13.95 9.53 3.71
C THR A 529 15.28 9.37 4.43
N LYS A 530 16.05 10.45 4.53
CA LYS A 530 17.27 10.51 5.34
C LYS A 530 17.00 11.22 6.64
N ARG A 531 17.89 11.00 7.61
CA ARG A 531 17.85 11.72 8.89
C ARG A 531 17.74 13.24 8.72
N PHE A 532 18.37 13.84 7.71
CA PHE A 532 18.42 15.30 7.51
C PHE A 532 17.95 15.77 6.12
N GLY A 533 17.03 15.05 5.48
CA GLY A 533 16.48 15.45 4.19
C GLY A 533 15.90 14.30 3.40
N LEU A 534 15.53 14.55 2.15
CA LEU A 534 15.06 13.49 1.26
C LEU A 534 16.03 13.34 0.08
N LEU A 535 16.09 12.15 -0.48
CA LEU A 535 16.71 11.92 -1.78
C LEU A 535 15.66 11.48 -2.77
N LYS A 536 15.63 12.09 -3.95
CA LYS A 536 14.83 11.60 -5.06
C LYS A 536 15.70 10.74 -5.95
N ILE A 537 15.25 9.53 -6.23
CA ILE A 537 15.84 8.69 -7.27
C ILE A 537 15.21 9.10 -8.60
N LYS A 538 16.03 9.58 -9.53
CA LYS A 538 15.62 9.84 -10.90
C LYS A 538 16.11 8.74 -11.82
N HIS A 539 15.16 8.26 -12.61
CA HIS A 539 15.36 7.36 -13.73
C HIS A 539 15.46 8.21 -15.02
N GLN A 540 16.64 8.24 -15.66
CA GLN A 540 16.88 9.09 -16.85
C GLN A 540 16.63 8.37 -18.18
#